data_AF-A0A934DTK2-F1
#
_entry.id   AF-A0A934DTK2-F1
#
_cell.length_a   1.000
_cell.length_b   1.000
_cell.length_c   1.000
_cell.angle_alpha   90.00
_cell.angle_beta   90.00
_cell.angle_gamma   90.00
#
_symmetry.space_group_name_H-M   'P 1'
#
loop_
_entity.id
_entity.type
_entity.pdbx_description
1 polymer ?
#
loop_
_entity_poly.entity_id
_entity_poly.type
_entity_poly.pdbx_seq_one_letter_code
_entity_poly.pdbx_strand_id
1 'polypeptide(L)'
;MVAAACSAAVVAASCAQIAGIEDWKPLPEPTADASPEAAPDTFVPDANTKDVEASVKDQTSEGDVGAGCEAGAMQCAGAMLQTCQAGAWVDTSDCIKPVLCDASTGKCLTSVCDPEEHQCAGAVLQKCNATLDGWIDVQTCASETQCKAATKDCSGPFCLAGNFRCTTTTLEKCNASGAAWDKVDTCLTAGLCDATAGVCKAPACQKDQINCAGNVLQVCNAELTGWDVKDTCASASLCDQAAGKCHLGWSCNTGSPGAGNNCGPLGDKSCCSAPTLAGGPFFRSFDNVSFKDNSNPATVGPFELNLYEVTVGRFREFVKAGMGTQSAAPAAGAGAHPAVQDSGWQNAFTQLLPATPAILTTGLKCDATMATWTDGPGANEFKPINCVDWYLAFAFCIWDGGRLPTEAEWNFAAAGGGEQRPYPWGPTLAQSNASYGCSADGQAGCAAGDIVNTGSLAAGAGKWGHFDLAGNVAEWVLDAFGTYPKPCTDCALLTGTDRSLRGGGYDSQPVDLYASMRAHRDPAQRSPHNGFRCAR
;
A
#
# COMPACT_ATOMS: atom_id res chain seq x y z
N MET A 1 34.63 9.10 44.53
CA MET A 1 33.57 9.66 45.39
C MET A 1 32.30 8.88 45.08
N VAL A 2 31.81 8.19 46.09
CA VAL A 2 30.75 7.18 46.09
C VAL A 2 29.49 7.82 46.67
N ALA A 3 28.30 7.52 46.15
CA ALA A 3 27.13 7.07 46.94
C ALA A 3 25.81 7.15 46.16
N ALA A 4 25.11 6.02 46.16
CA ALA A 4 23.67 5.89 45.99
C ALA A 4 23.01 5.70 47.37
N ALA A 5 21.75 6.14 47.53
CA ALA A 5 20.71 5.60 48.44
C ALA A 5 19.43 6.47 48.26
N CYS A 6 18.30 5.94 47.75
CA CYS A 6 17.22 5.19 48.44
C CYS A 6 16.52 5.92 49.60
N SER A 7 15.20 6.17 49.46
CA SER A 7 14.18 5.73 50.43
C SER A 7 12.76 5.85 49.86
N ALA A 8 11.96 4.82 50.17
CA ALA A 8 10.58 4.63 49.78
C ALA A 8 9.62 4.73 50.99
N ALA A 9 8.36 4.97 50.66
CA ALA A 9 7.12 4.45 51.28
C ALA A 9 6.34 5.28 52.34
N VAL A 10 5.02 4.98 52.33
CA VAL A 10 3.93 5.23 53.31
C VAL A 10 3.01 6.40 52.90
N VAL A 11 1.70 6.29 52.61
CA VAL A 11 0.59 5.38 53.02
C VAL A 11 -0.45 5.22 51.88
N ALA A 12 -1.10 4.06 51.83
CA ALA A 12 -2.28 3.71 51.02
C ALA A 12 -3.62 4.32 51.49
N ALA A 13 -4.50 4.67 50.54
CA ALA A 13 -5.97 4.59 50.57
C ALA A 13 -6.47 5.36 49.32
N SER A 14 -7.13 4.79 48.32
CA SER A 14 -8.49 4.26 48.42
C SER A 14 -8.80 3.48 47.12
N CYS A 15 -9.21 2.23 47.24
CA CYS A 15 -9.76 1.42 46.14
C CYS A 15 -10.98 0.67 46.68
N ALA A 16 -12.17 1.01 46.17
CA ALA A 16 -13.49 0.37 46.29
C ALA A 16 -14.48 1.37 45.66
N GLN A 17 -15.36 1.12 44.69
CA GLN A 17 -15.98 -0.03 44.03
C GLN A 17 -16.16 0.38 42.54
N ILE A 18 -16.14 -0.50 41.54
CA ILE A 18 -17.33 -1.21 41.03
C ILE A 18 -16.81 -2.37 40.20
N ALA A 19 -17.29 -3.56 40.53
CA ALA A 19 -17.15 -4.79 39.75
C ALA A 19 -18.19 -4.83 38.63
N GLY A 20 -17.84 -5.46 37.51
CA GLY A 20 -18.82 -6.00 36.56
C GLY A 20 -18.40 -5.85 35.10
N ILE A 21 -17.71 -6.85 34.57
CA ILE A 21 -18.11 -7.69 33.42
C ILE A 21 -16.90 -8.54 33.02
N GLU A 22 -17.14 -9.85 33.03
CA GLU A 22 -16.22 -10.93 32.70
C GLU A 22 -16.04 -11.09 31.18
N ASP A 23 -14.92 -11.72 30.82
CA ASP A 23 -14.69 -12.56 29.64
C ASP A 23 -14.78 -11.96 28.23
N TRP A 24 -13.60 -11.58 27.71
CA TRP A 24 -13.29 -11.70 26.28
C TRP A 24 -12.03 -12.55 26.10
N LYS A 25 -12.21 -13.83 25.73
CA LYS A 25 -11.15 -14.71 25.24
C LYS A 25 -10.91 -14.42 23.75
N PRO A 26 -9.65 -14.24 23.29
CA PRO A 26 -9.36 -14.19 21.86
C PRO A 26 -9.45 -15.58 21.22
N LEU A 27 -10.04 -15.65 20.03
CA LEU A 27 -10.06 -16.84 19.17
C LEU A 27 -8.64 -17.13 18.63
N PRO A 28 -8.18 -18.39 18.59
CA PRO A 28 -6.89 -18.74 18.03
C PRO A 28 -6.93 -18.88 16.49
N GLU A 29 -5.82 -18.51 15.86
CA GLU A 29 -5.51 -18.75 14.44
C GLU A 29 -5.54 -20.25 14.09
N PRO A 30 -5.95 -20.65 12.88
CA PRO A 30 -5.83 -22.03 12.46
C PRO A 30 -4.40 -22.34 11.99
N THR A 31 -3.79 -23.30 12.67
CA THR A 31 -2.54 -23.97 12.30
C THR A 31 -2.78 -24.99 11.18
N ALA A 32 -1.74 -25.16 10.37
CA ALA A 32 -1.62 -26.20 9.35
C ALA A 32 -1.43 -27.58 9.99
N ASP A 33 -2.09 -28.61 9.46
CA ASP A 33 -1.45 -29.94 9.34
C ASP A 33 -2.10 -30.87 8.29
N ALA A 34 -1.22 -31.74 7.78
CA ALA A 34 -1.25 -32.95 6.95
C ALA A 34 -2.55 -33.63 6.42
N SER A 35 -2.47 -33.96 5.11
CA SER A 35 -2.65 -35.27 4.40
C SER A 35 -3.80 -36.25 4.77
N PRO A 36 -4.34 -37.01 3.78
CA PRO A 36 -3.71 -38.30 3.43
C PRO A 36 -3.78 -38.78 1.95
N GLU A 37 -2.80 -39.64 1.63
CA GLU A 37 -2.79 -40.84 0.76
C GLU A 37 -3.34 -40.82 -0.69
N ALA A 38 -2.45 -41.07 -1.67
CA ALA A 38 -2.36 -42.36 -2.41
C ALA A 38 -1.28 -42.31 -3.52
N ALA A 39 -0.38 -43.30 -3.54
CA ALA A 39 0.46 -43.73 -4.68
C ALA A 39 -0.18 -44.98 -5.34
N PRO A 40 0.22 -45.48 -6.53
CA PRO A 40 1.57 -46.04 -6.88
C PRO A 40 2.02 -45.62 -8.32
N ASP A 41 3.11 -46.02 -8.97
CA ASP A 41 4.34 -46.79 -8.75
C ASP A 41 5.26 -46.44 -9.94
N THR A 42 6.58 -46.32 -9.74
CA THR A 42 7.57 -46.44 -10.83
C THR A 42 8.77 -47.22 -10.33
N PHE A 43 9.10 -48.30 -11.03
CA PHE A 43 10.23 -49.18 -10.77
C PHE A 43 11.12 -49.23 -12.02
N VAL A 44 12.42 -48.98 -11.85
CA VAL A 44 13.50 -49.34 -12.78
C VAL A 44 14.71 -49.78 -11.93
N PRO A 45 15.50 -50.78 -12.37
CA PRO A 45 16.16 -51.75 -11.51
C PRO A 45 17.67 -51.50 -11.35
N ASP A 46 18.30 -52.29 -10.48
CA ASP A 46 19.73 -52.56 -10.59
C ASP A 46 20.07 -54.02 -10.26
N ALA A 47 21.14 -54.47 -10.90
CA ALA A 47 21.58 -55.84 -11.10
C ALA A 47 22.19 -56.54 -9.87
N ASN A 48 22.12 -57.88 -9.81
CA ASN A 48 23.26 -58.80 -10.09
C ASN A 48 23.04 -60.24 -9.58
N THR A 49 23.26 -61.18 -10.51
CA THR A 49 23.92 -62.52 -10.43
C THR A 49 23.86 -63.38 -9.16
N LYS A 50 23.39 -64.65 -9.29
CA LYS A 50 24.25 -65.86 -9.36
C LYS A 50 23.43 -67.18 -9.36
N ASP A 51 23.80 -68.04 -10.31
CA ASP A 51 23.98 -69.50 -10.29
C ASP A 51 23.05 -70.40 -9.43
N VAL A 52 22.31 -71.31 -10.08
CA VAL A 52 22.27 -72.75 -9.72
C VAL A 52 22.02 -73.60 -10.98
N GLU A 53 22.93 -74.54 -11.22
CA GLU A 53 22.87 -75.61 -12.23
C GLU A 53 21.70 -76.58 -11.98
N ALA A 54 21.11 -77.12 -13.04
CA ALA A 54 20.33 -78.35 -12.97
C ALA A 54 20.66 -79.26 -14.16
N SER A 55 21.23 -80.42 -13.82
CA SER A 55 21.49 -81.58 -14.67
C SER A 55 20.23 -82.07 -15.38
N VAL A 56 20.36 -82.37 -16.68
CA VAL A 56 19.47 -83.32 -17.36
C VAL A 56 20.33 -84.45 -17.92
N LYS A 57 20.00 -85.66 -17.49
CA LYS A 57 20.67 -86.91 -17.85
C LYS A 57 20.26 -87.38 -19.24
N ASP A 58 21.29 -87.86 -19.91
CA ASP A 58 21.36 -88.77 -21.05
C ASP A 58 20.31 -89.90 -21.03
N GLN A 59 19.59 -90.07 -22.15
CA GLN A 59 19.11 -91.35 -22.63
C GLN A 59 19.20 -91.39 -24.16
N THR A 60 20.06 -92.29 -24.63
CA THR A 60 20.23 -92.72 -26.01
C THR A 60 19.07 -93.61 -26.44
N SER A 61 18.58 -93.40 -27.67
CA SER A 61 18.00 -94.48 -28.47
C SER A 61 18.27 -94.20 -29.95
N GLU A 62 19.01 -95.11 -30.56
CA GLU A 62 19.36 -95.18 -31.98
C GLU A 62 18.12 -95.20 -32.88
N GLY A 63 18.25 -94.60 -34.07
CA GLY A 63 17.24 -94.63 -35.12
C GLY A 63 17.59 -93.72 -36.27
N ASP A 64 18.56 -94.14 -37.09
CA ASP A 64 18.90 -93.51 -38.36
C ASP A 64 17.71 -93.62 -39.34
N VAL A 65 17.03 -92.49 -39.60
CA VAL A 65 16.14 -92.31 -40.75
C VAL A 65 16.33 -90.88 -41.24
N GLY A 66 16.69 -90.73 -42.52
CA GLY A 66 17.26 -89.52 -43.11
C GLY A 66 16.53 -88.19 -42.85
N ALA A 67 17.32 -87.12 -42.91
CA ALA A 67 16.95 -85.71 -42.75
C ALA A 67 15.69 -85.33 -43.56
N GLY A 68 14.53 -85.51 -42.93
CA GLY A 68 13.23 -85.06 -43.39
C GLY A 68 12.67 -84.05 -42.40
N CYS A 69 12.43 -82.81 -42.83
CA CYS A 69 11.69 -81.84 -42.03
C CYS A 69 10.17 -82.11 -42.11
N GLU A 70 9.38 -81.64 -41.14
CA GLU A 70 7.92 -81.77 -41.20
C GLU A 70 7.31 -80.79 -42.20
N ALA A 71 6.41 -81.27 -43.06
CA ALA A 71 5.85 -80.46 -44.14
C ALA A 71 5.14 -79.20 -43.59
N GLY A 72 5.56 -78.03 -44.05
CA GLY A 72 5.07 -76.73 -43.57
C GLY A 72 5.84 -76.13 -42.39
N ALA A 73 6.77 -76.88 -41.77
CA ALA A 73 7.71 -76.30 -40.82
C ALA A 73 8.58 -75.23 -41.51
N MET A 74 8.97 -74.20 -40.77
CA MET A 74 9.77 -73.08 -41.27
C MET A 74 11.05 -72.94 -40.45
N GLN A 75 12.14 -72.54 -41.10
CA GLN A 75 13.41 -72.24 -40.43
C GLN A 75 14.13 -71.08 -41.10
N CYS A 76 15.06 -70.48 -40.37
CA CYS A 76 15.97 -69.46 -40.89
C CYS A 76 17.37 -70.03 -41.05
N ALA A 77 17.79 -70.23 -42.30
CA ALA A 77 19.15 -70.61 -42.65
C ALA A 77 19.95 -69.33 -42.96
N GLY A 78 20.44 -68.68 -41.91
CA GLY A 78 20.99 -67.32 -42.04
C GLY A 78 19.88 -66.34 -42.42
N ALA A 79 20.04 -65.64 -43.54
CA ALA A 79 19.04 -64.70 -44.05
C ALA A 79 17.95 -65.36 -44.89
N MET A 80 18.10 -66.64 -45.22
CA MET A 80 17.16 -67.36 -46.06
C MET A 80 16.07 -68.02 -45.22
N LEU A 81 14.82 -67.58 -45.37
CA LEU A 81 13.66 -68.26 -44.81
C LEU A 81 13.35 -69.48 -45.68
N GLN A 82 13.38 -70.65 -45.06
CA GLN A 82 13.09 -71.92 -45.71
C GLN A 82 11.79 -72.51 -45.17
N THR A 83 11.00 -73.09 -46.06
CA THR A 83 9.82 -73.89 -45.70
C THR A 83 10.06 -75.33 -46.10
N CYS A 84 9.73 -76.25 -45.21
CA CYS A 84 9.86 -77.66 -45.49
C CYS A 84 8.77 -78.14 -46.46
N GLN A 85 9.18 -78.69 -47.60
CA GLN A 85 8.29 -79.31 -48.59
C GLN A 85 8.79 -80.71 -48.91
N ALA A 86 7.91 -81.71 -48.74
CA ALA A 86 8.20 -83.12 -49.00
C ALA A 86 9.48 -83.63 -48.30
N GLY A 87 9.72 -83.17 -47.07
CA GLY A 87 10.89 -83.56 -46.27
C GLY A 87 12.17 -82.77 -46.55
N ALA A 88 12.19 -81.87 -47.55
CA ALA A 88 13.35 -81.04 -47.84
C ALA A 88 13.08 -79.56 -47.54
N TRP A 89 14.10 -78.86 -47.02
CA TRP A 89 14.05 -77.41 -46.84
C TRP A 89 14.16 -76.71 -48.18
N VAL A 90 13.15 -75.92 -48.52
CA VAL A 90 13.10 -75.14 -49.77
C VAL A 90 13.15 -73.66 -49.42
N ASP A 91 14.04 -72.92 -50.08
CA ASP A 91 14.17 -71.47 -49.95
C ASP A 91 12.86 -70.79 -50.37
N THR A 92 12.26 -70.04 -49.46
CA THR A 92 10.96 -69.39 -49.66
C THR A 92 11.03 -67.87 -49.68
N SER A 93 11.96 -67.25 -48.95
CA SER A 93 12.19 -65.81 -49.00
C SER A 93 13.60 -65.47 -48.55
N ASP A 94 14.25 -64.56 -49.27
CA ASP A 94 15.59 -64.06 -48.91
C ASP A 94 15.44 -62.75 -48.13
N CYS A 95 15.74 -62.78 -46.83
CA CYS A 95 15.64 -61.63 -45.96
C CYS A 95 16.89 -60.75 -46.06
N ILE A 96 16.73 -59.44 -45.84
CA ILE A 96 17.85 -58.49 -45.99
C ILE A 96 19.03 -58.81 -45.05
N LYS A 97 18.76 -59.36 -43.85
CA LYS A 97 19.76 -59.88 -42.92
C LYS A 97 19.24 -61.11 -42.15
N PRO A 98 20.12 -61.96 -41.60
CA PRO A 98 19.73 -63.12 -40.80
C PRO A 98 18.78 -62.81 -39.65
N VAL A 99 18.97 -61.66 -39.00
CA VAL A 99 18.16 -61.22 -37.86
C VAL A 99 16.72 -60.83 -38.24
N LEU A 100 16.47 -60.53 -39.52
CA LEU A 100 15.14 -60.19 -40.02
C LEU A 100 14.37 -61.43 -40.51
N CYS A 101 14.98 -62.62 -40.44
CA CYS A 101 14.28 -63.86 -40.73
C CYS A 101 13.53 -64.33 -39.48
N ASP A 102 12.20 -64.38 -39.55
CA ASP A 102 11.36 -64.89 -38.47
C ASP A 102 10.64 -66.17 -38.92
N ALA A 103 11.21 -67.31 -38.53
CA ALA A 103 10.64 -68.63 -38.80
C ALA A 103 9.30 -68.88 -38.07
N SER A 104 8.98 -68.12 -37.02
CA SER A 104 7.74 -68.31 -36.27
C SER A 104 6.53 -67.70 -36.97
N THR A 105 6.72 -66.59 -37.69
CA THR A 105 5.68 -65.93 -38.50
C THR A 105 5.77 -66.27 -39.97
N GLY A 106 6.86 -66.92 -40.40
CA GLY A 106 7.08 -67.33 -41.78
C GLY A 106 7.32 -66.16 -42.72
N LYS A 107 7.89 -65.07 -42.23
CA LYS A 107 8.10 -63.85 -43.00
C LYS A 107 9.46 -63.23 -42.70
N CYS A 108 9.98 -62.52 -43.69
CA CYS A 108 11.04 -61.54 -43.43
C CYS A 108 10.41 -60.30 -42.81
N LEU A 109 10.91 -59.89 -41.64
CA LEU A 109 10.54 -58.64 -40.99
C LEU A 109 11.04 -57.46 -41.84
N THR A 110 10.24 -56.39 -41.89
CA THR A 110 10.64 -55.15 -42.56
C THR A 110 11.65 -54.40 -41.71
N SER A 111 12.80 -54.03 -42.27
CA SER A 111 13.77 -53.18 -41.59
C SER A 111 13.18 -51.80 -41.29
N VAL A 112 13.41 -51.30 -40.07
CA VAL A 112 12.96 -49.98 -39.62
C VAL A 112 13.96 -48.89 -40.05
N CYS A 113 15.22 -49.26 -40.28
CA CYS A 113 16.32 -48.38 -40.67
C CYS A 113 17.39 -49.13 -41.45
N ASP A 114 18.24 -48.40 -42.17
CA ASP A 114 19.36 -48.95 -42.94
C ASP A 114 20.61 -49.17 -42.07
N PRO A 115 21.47 -50.15 -42.41
CA PRO A 115 22.72 -50.37 -41.69
C PRO A 115 23.60 -49.11 -41.66
N GLU A 116 24.09 -48.75 -40.47
CA GLU A 116 24.90 -47.54 -40.22
C GLU A 116 24.15 -46.20 -40.45
N GLU A 117 22.84 -46.23 -40.68
CA GLU A 117 22.02 -45.03 -40.76
C GLU A 117 21.99 -44.30 -39.42
N HIS A 118 21.96 -42.98 -39.49
CA HIS A 118 21.78 -42.10 -38.34
C HIS A 118 20.56 -41.23 -38.58
N GLN A 119 19.83 -40.90 -37.51
CA GLN A 119 18.72 -39.96 -37.55
C GLN A 119 18.76 -39.01 -36.35
N CYS A 120 17.90 -38.00 -36.39
CA CYS A 120 17.71 -37.08 -35.28
C CYS A 120 16.29 -37.23 -34.73
N ALA A 121 16.19 -37.69 -33.48
CA ALA A 121 14.96 -37.67 -32.70
C ALA A 121 14.98 -36.43 -31.80
N GLY A 122 14.47 -35.31 -32.32
CA GLY A 122 14.64 -33.99 -31.70
C GLY A 122 16.12 -33.63 -31.56
N ALA A 123 16.60 -33.43 -30.33
CA ALA A 123 17.99 -33.12 -30.04
C ALA A 123 18.89 -34.36 -29.88
N VAL A 124 18.36 -35.58 -30.02
CA VAL A 124 19.12 -36.82 -29.82
C VAL A 124 19.53 -37.40 -31.16
N LEU A 125 20.85 -37.50 -31.39
CA LEU A 125 21.41 -38.24 -32.51
C LEU A 125 21.31 -39.73 -32.21
N GLN A 126 20.65 -40.47 -33.09
CA GLN A 126 20.48 -41.91 -32.97
C GLN A 126 21.17 -42.64 -34.12
N LYS A 127 21.59 -43.88 -33.88
CA LYS A 127 22.12 -44.80 -34.89
C LYS A 127 21.22 -46.03 -34.97
N CYS A 128 21.02 -46.56 -36.18
CA CYS A 128 20.29 -47.80 -36.39
C CYS A 128 20.96 -48.94 -35.61
N ASN A 129 20.18 -49.67 -34.81
CA ASN A 129 20.70 -50.76 -33.99
C ASN A 129 21.17 -51.94 -34.86
N ALA A 130 21.92 -52.88 -34.27
CA ALA A 130 22.50 -54.00 -35.02
C ALA A 130 21.43 -54.96 -35.61
N THR A 131 20.25 -55.00 -34.99
CA THR A 131 19.11 -55.83 -35.33
C THR A 131 18.20 -55.22 -36.42
N LEU A 132 18.45 -53.96 -36.81
CA LEU A 132 17.68 -53.17 -37.81
C LEU A 132 16.19 -53.00 -37.48
N ASP A 133 15.80 -53.20 -36.22
CA ASP A 133 14.43 -53.11 -35.71
C ASP A 133 14.21 -51.87 -34.83
N GLY A 134 15.22 -51.03 -34.65
CA GLY A 134 15.13 -49.83 -33.81
C GLY A 134 16.37 -48.96 -33.81
N TRP A 135 16.34 -47.94 -32.96
CA TRP A 135 17.34 -46.89 -32.87
C TRP A 135 17.98 -46.86 -31.50
N ILE A 136 19.29 -46.63 -31.44
CA ILE A 136 20.04 -46.42 -30.20
C ILE A 136 20.56 -45.00 -30.13
N ASP A 137 20.45 -44.39 -28.95
CA ASP A 137 20.95 -43.03 -28.71
C ASP A 137 22.47 -43.01 -28.73
N VAL A 138 23.04 -42.11 -29.54
CA VAL A 138 24.49 -41.93 -29.71
C VAL A 138 24.97 -40.73 -28.90
N GLN A 139 24.26 -39.60 -29.03
CA GLN A 139 24.62 -38.35 -28.38
C GLN A 139 23.38 -37.44 -28.25
N THR A 140 23.24 -36.76 -27.11
CA THR A 140 22.26 -35.68 -26.96
C THR A 140 22.92 -34.34 -27.30
N CYS A 141 22.43 -33.67 -28.34
CA CYS A 141 22.84 -32.32 -28.74
C CYS A 141 22.17 -31.25 -27.85
N ALA A 142 22.73 -30.04 -27.81
CA ALA A 142 22.15 -28.98 -26.98
C ALA A 142 20.84 -28.40 -27.56
N SER A 143 20.53 -28.66 -28.83
CA SER A 143 19.24 -28.33 -29.46
C SER A 143 18.97 -29.23 -30.68
N GLU A 144 17.71 -29.28 -31.13
CA GLU A 144 17.30 -30.06 -32.30
C GLU A 144 18.00 -29.62 -33.60
N THR A 145 18.27 -28.32 -33.75
CA THR A 145 18.94 -27.77 -34.93
C THR A 145 20.41 -28.16 -35.04
N GLN A 146 21.04 -28.55 -33.92
CA GLN A 146 22.42 -29.03 -33.86
C GLN A 146 22.55 -30.52 -34.13
N CYS A 147 21.47 -31.30 -34.09
CA CYS A 147 21.55 -32.71 -34.48
C CYS A 147 21.70 -32.83 -35.99
N LYS A 148 22.82 -33.39 -36.45
CA LYS A 148 23.10 -33.60 -37.88
C LYS A 148 23.31 -35.08 -38.17
N ALA A 149 22.23 -35.77 -38.53
CA ALA A 149 22.24 -37.15 -38.98
C ALA A 149 23.24 -37.41 -40.13
N ALA A 150 23.37 -36.48 -41.07
CA ALA A 150 24.24 -36.61 -42.23
C ALA A 150 25.75 -36.59 -41.88
N THR A 151 26.15 -35.73 -40.95
CA THR A 151 27.56 -35.59 -40.50
C THR A 151 27.85 -36.42 -39.25
N LYS A 152 26.83 -37.04 -38.67
CA LYS A 152 26.91 -37.92 -37.49
C LYS A 152 27.48 -37.20 -36.26
N ASP A 153 27.17 -35.91 -36.14
CA ASP A 153 27.66 -35.07 -35.05
C ASP A 153 26.61 -34.08 -34.57
N CYS A 154 26.89 -33.49 -33.42
CA CYS A 154 26.16 -32.34 -32.89
C CYS A 154 26.89 -31.05 -33.31
N SER A 155 26.77 -30.66 -34.58
CA SER A 155 27.43 -29.48 -35.14
C SER A 155 26.42 -28.41 -35.57
N GLY A 156 26.76 -27.14 -35.30
CA GLY A 156 25.93 -25.99 -35.65
C GLY A 156 26.01 -24.88 -34.62
N PRO A 157 25.67 -23.63 -35.00
CA PRO A 157 25.78 -22.49 -34.11
C PRO A 157 24.83 -22.66 -32.92
N PHE A 158 25.37 -22.59 -31.70
CA PHE A 158 24.64 -22.51 -30.42
C PHE A 158 23.74 -21.28 -30.33
N CYS A 159 24.04 -20.23 -31.09
CA CYS A 159 23.27 -19.00 -31.15
C CYS A 159 23.45 -18.30 -32.50
N LEU A 160 22.53 -17.40 -32.84
CA LEU A 160 22.64 -16.60 -34.06
C LEU A 160 23.68 -15.51 -33.88
N ALA A 161 24.75 -15.56 -34.68
CA ALA A 161 25.86 -14.60 -34.62
C ALA A 161 25.35 -13.16 -34.62
N GLY A 162 25.81 -12.37 -33.65
CA GLY A 162 25.40 -10.97 -33.52
C GLY A 162 24.15 -10.73 -32.67
N ASN A 163 23.33 -11.75 -32.36
CA ASN A 163 22.22 -11.60 -31.41
C ASN A 163 22.74 -11.36 -30.01
N PHE A 164 21.95 -10.64 -29.21
CA PHE A 164 22.22 -10.41 -27.80
C PHE A 164 21.27 -11.23 -26.92
N ARG A 165 21.72 -11.51 -25.70
CA ARG A 165 20.85 -12.04 -24.63
C ARG A 165 21.25 -11.40 -23.31
N CYS A 166 20.28 -11.41 -22.39
CA CYS A 166 20.50 -11.06 -21.01
C CYS A 166 20.48 -12.33 -20.17
N THR A 167 21.46 -12.44 -19.27
CA THR A 167 21.41 -13.42 -18.17
C THR A 167 20.83 -12.73 -16.93
N THR A 168 21.42 -12.92 -15.74
CA THR A 168 21.02 -12.13 -14.56
C THR A 168 21.42 -10.67 -14.76
N THR A 169 22.71 -10.34 -14.65
CA THR A 169 23.21 -8.97 -14.85
C THR A 169 24.15 -8.85 -16.04
N THR A 170 24.42 -9.93 -16.75
CA THR A 170 25.41 -9.93 -17.84
C THR A 170 24.69 -9.86 -19.19
N LEU A 171 25.04 -8.83 -19.97
CA LEU A 171 24.67 -8.72 -21.37
C LEU A 171 25.71 -9.48 -22.19
N GLU A 172 25.26 -10.40 -23.03
CA GLU A 172 26.11 -11.22 -23.86
C GLU A 172 25.73 -11.10 -25.33
N LYS A 173 26.72 -11.23 -26.22
CA LYS A 173 26.55 -11.25 -27.67
C LYS A 173 27.05 -12.56 -28.22
N CYS A 174 26.27 -13.18 -29.09
CA CYS A 174 26.68 -14.38 -29.77
C CYS A 174 27.87 -14.08 -30.70
N ASN A 175 28.95 -14.84 -30.55
CA ASN A 175 30.17 -14.63 -31.31
C ASN A 175 29.99 -14.94 -32.80
N ALA A 176 30.96 -14.53 -33.63
CA ALA A 176 30.86 -14.67 -35.08
C ALA A 176 30.75 -16.12 -35.56
N SER A 177 31.30 -17.09 -34.82
CA SER A 177 31.19 -18.52 -35.14
C SER A 177 29.85 -19.12 -34.70
N GLY A 178 29.03 -18.37 -33.96
CA GLY A 178 27.82 -18.86 -33.34
C GLY A 178 28.07 -19.91 -32.25
N ALA A 179 29.33 -20.10 -31.82
CA ALA A 179 29.72 -21.19 -30.93
C ALA A 179 29.62 -20.83 -29.43
N ALA A 180 29.63 -19.55 -29.09
CA ALA A 180 29.58 -19.09 -27.70
C ALA A 180 28.96 -17.70 -27.56
N TRP A 181 28.59 -17.38 -26.32
CA TRP A 181 28.12 -16.07 -25.90
C TRP A 181 29.26 -15.31 -25.24
N ASP A 182 29.73 -14.25 -25.90
CA ASP A 182 30.78 -13.39 -25.37
C ASP A 182 30.15 -12.30 -24.51
N LYS A 183 30.70 -12.08 -23.31
CA LYS A 183 30.28 -11.00 -22.43
C LYS A 183 30.53 -9.64 -23.07
N VAL A 184 29.47 -8.83 -23.17
CA VAL A 184 29.52 -7.44 -23.67
C VAL A 184 29.69 -6.47 -22.52
N ASP A 185 28.82 -6.58 -21.52
CA ASP A 185 28.79 -5.67 -20.37
C ASP A 185 28.14 -6.32 -19.14
N THR A 186 28.27 -5.68 -17.97
CA THR A 186 27.58 -6.05 -16.73
C THR A 186 26.65 -4.92 -16.32
N CYS A 187 25.35 -5.14 -16.45
CA CYS A 187 24.33 -4.21 -16.02
C CYS A 187 24.24 -4.15 -14.49
N LEU A 188 23.77 -3.04 -13.96
CA LEU A 188 23.64 -2.85 -12.50
C LEU A 188 22.65 -3.84 -11.86
N THR A 189 21.58 -4.15 -12.57
CA THR A 189 20.49 -5.07 -12.20
C THR A 189 20.01 -5.83 -13.43
N ALA A 190 19.16 -6.83 -13.24
CA ALA A 190 18.66 -7.64 -14.35
C ALA A 190 17.70 -6.86 -15.25
N GLY A 191 16.83 -6.04 -14.65
CA GLY A 191 15.86 -5.21 -15.35
C GLY A 191 16.48 -4.13 -16.24
N LEU A 192 17.75 -3.78 -16.03
CA LEU A 192 18.48 -2.83 -16.88
C LEU A 192 19.09 -3.45 -18.13
N CYS A 193 19.08 -4.78 -18.27
CA CYS A 193 19.62 -5.43 -19.45
C CYS A 193 18.61 -5.41 -20.61
N ASP A 194 18.97 -4.77 -21.73
CA ASP A 194 18.16 -4.76 -22.95
C ASP A 194 18.83 -5.55 -24.08
N ALA A 195 18.39 -6.79 -24.27
CA ALA A 195 18.88 -7.66 -25.33
C ALA A 195 18.39 -7.24 -26.74
N THR A 196 17.34 -6.43 -26.86
CA THR A 196 16.88 -5.93 -28.17
C THR A 196 17.78 -4.80 -28.65
N ALA A 197 18.13 -3.88 -27.74
CA ALA A 197 19.03 -2.77 -28.04
C ALA A 197 20.52 -3.17 -27.92
N GLY A 198 20.83 -4.30 -27.28
CA GLY A 198 22.19 -4.77 -27.08
C GLY A 198 23.00 -3.85 -26.15
N VAL A 199 22.34 -3.26 -25.16
CA VAL A 199 22.96 -2.31 -24.21
C VAL A 199 22.42 -2.51 -22.79
N CYS A 200 23.23 -2.17 -21.79
CA CYS A 200 22.74 -1.94 -20.44
C CYS A 200 22.15 -0.53 -20.34
N LYS A 201 20.87 -0.43 -19.97
CA LYS A 201 20.18 0.86 -19.79
C LYS A 201 20.72 1.60 -18.57
N ALA A 202 20.76 2.92 -18.66
CA ALA A 202 21.00 3.75 -17.49
C ALA A 202 19.84 3.56 -16.49
N PRO A 203 20.13 3.51 -15.18
CA PRO A 203 19.08 3.39 -14.16
C PRO A 203 18.17 4.62 -14.17
N ALA A 204 16.86 4.40 -13.98
CA ALA A 204 15.88 5.48 -13.89
C ALA A 204 15.98 6.25 -12.55
N CYS A 205 16.52 5.59 -11.53
CA CYS A 205 16.67 6.09 -10.18
C CYS A 205 17.82 5.37 -9.45
N GLN A 206 18.27 5.93 -8.33
CA GLN A 206 19.29 5.33 -7.48
C GLN A 206 18.66 4.34 -6.49
N LYS A 207 19.40 3.32 -6.09
CA LYS A 207 18.94 2.33 -5.11
C LYS A 207 18.44 3.02 -3.84
N ASP A 208 17.25 2.59 -3.38
CA ASP A 208 16.55 3.12 -2.20
C ASP A 208 16.24 4.63 -2.26
N GLN A 209 16.42 5.26 -3.42
CA GLN A 209 16.08 6.67 -3.61
C GLN A 209 14.59 6.86 -3.35
N ILE A 210 14.26 7.92 -2.64
CA ILE A 210 12.88 8.34 -2.43
C ILE A 210 12.56 9.50 -3.34
N ASN A 211 11.32 9.54 -3.83
CA ASN A 211 10.78 10.62 -4.65
C ASN A 211 9.32 10.90 -4.28
N CYS A 212 8.91 12.15 -4.43
CA CYS A 212 7.51 12.55 -4.32
C CYS A 212 6.95 12.87 -5.71
N ALA A 213 6.04 12.03 -6.19
CA ALA A 213 5.28 12.25 -7.42
C ALA A 213 3.90 12.82 -7.06
N GLY A 214 3.82 14.15 -6.93
CA GLY A 214 2.62 14.79 -6.38
C GLY A 214 2.44 14.40 -4.92
N ASN A 215 1.31 13.78 -4.56
CA ASN A 215 1.07 13.24 -3.22
C ASN A 215 1.48 11.78 -3.05
N VAL A 216 2.07 11.13 -4.07
CA VAL A 216 2.50 9.74 -3.98
C VAL A 216 3.98 9.69 -3.60
N LEU A 217 4.26 9.11 -2.44
CA LEU A 217 5.61 8.84 -1.98
C LEU A 217 6.08 7.53 -2.62
N GLN A 218 7.21 7.57 -3.31
CA GLN A 218 7.73 6.45 -4.07
C GLN A 218 9.16 6.10 -3.67
N VAL A 219 9.51 4.84 -3.81
CA VAL A 219 10.87 4.32 -3.63
C VAL A 219 11.35 3.70 -4.94
N CYS A 220 12.62 3.90 -5.28
CA CYS A 220 13.21 3.28 -6.46
C CYS A 220 13.10 1.75 -6.35
N ASN A 221 12.56 1.12 -7.39
CA ASN A 221 12.34 -0.32 -7.40
C ASN A 221 13.69 -1.08 -7.40
N ALA A 222 13.66 -2.35 -6.97
CA ALA A 222 14.88 -3.15 -6.83
C ALA A 222 15.67 -3.30 -8.14
N GLU A 223 14.97 -3.27 -9.28
CA GLU A 223 15.57 -3.38 -10.61
C GLU A 223 16.07 -2.04 -11.16
N LEU A 224 15.93 -0.92 -10.44
CA LEU A 224 16.30 0.44 -10.85
C LEU A 224 15.69 0.91 -12.18
N THR A 225 14.59 0.27 -12.59
CA THR A 225 13.87 0.55 -13.85
C THR A 225 12.77 1.58 -13.66
N GLY A 226 12.38 1.88 -12.42
CA GLY A 226 11.28 2.76 -12.10
C GLY A 226 11.00 2.85 -10.60
N TRP A 227 9.76 3.21 -10.26
CA TRP A 227 9.35 3.61 -8.92
C TRP A 227 8.20 2.74 -8.41
N ASP A 228 8.35 2.21 -7.21
CA ASP A 228 7.28 1.53 -6.48
C ASP A 228 6.60 2.50 -5.52
N VAL A 229 5.27 2.39 -5.38
CA VAL A 229 4.52 3.21 -4.42
C VAL A 229 4.85 2.76 -3.00
N LYS A 230 5.39 3.68 -2.20
CA LYS A 230 5.69 3.47 -0.78
C LYS A 230 4.50 3.88 0.09
N ASP A 231 3.88 5.02 -0.20
CA ASP A 231 2.72 5.55 0.52
C ASP A 231 1.98 6.59 -0.35
N THR A 232 0.75 6.94 0.02
CA THR A 232 -0.01 8.05 -0.60
C THR A 232 -0.39 9.06 0.46
N CYS A 233 0.21 10.25 0.37
CA CYS A 233 0.02 11.33 1.32
C CYS A 233 -1.32 12.03 1.09
N ALA A 234 -1.85 12.67 2.14
CA ALA A 234 -3.12 13.38 2.07
C ALA A 234 -3.09 14.53 1.04
N SER A 235 -1.92 15.14 0.82
CA SER A 235 -1.70 16.15 -0.22
C SER A 235 -0.24 16.17 -0.67
N ALA A 236 0.03 16.80 -1.82
CA ALA A 236 1.37 16.88 -2.38
C ALA A 236 2.35 17.64 -1.46
N SER A 237 1.85 18.63 -0.70
CA SER A 237 2.67 19.39 0.25
C SER A 237 3.07 18.57 1.48
N LEU A 238 2.46 17.39 1.73
CA LEU A 238 2.77 16.53 2.87
C LEU A 238 3.69 15.36 2.52
N CYS A 239 4.10 15.24 1.25
CA CYS A 239 5.10 14.27 0.84
C CYS A 239 6.50 14.82 1.14
N ASP A 240 7.17 14.27 2.15
CA ASP A 240 8.55 14.64 2.48
C ASP A 240 9.51 13.60 1.90
N GLN A 241 10.10 13.96 0.77
CA GLN A 241 11.10 13.16 0.10
C GLN A 241 12.37 12.98 0.94
N ALA A 242 12.75 13.99 1.71
CA ALA A 242 13.97 13.97 2.52
C ALA A 242 13.82 13.04 3.74
N ALA A 243 12.67 13.08 4.40
CA ALA A 243 12.35 12.16 5.49
C ALA A 243 11.86 10.78 4.99
N GLY A 244 11.48 10.71 3.72
CA GLY A 244 10.94 9.53 3.06
C GLY A 244 9.66 8.99 3.71
N LYS A 245 8.75 9.88 4.09
CA LYS A 245 7.46 9.56 4.71
C LYS A 245 6.38 10.59 4.35
N CYS A 246 5.11 10.18 4.46
CA CYS A 246 3.99 11.11 4.44
C CYS A 246 3.78 11.74 5.82
N HIS A 247 3.50 13.03 5.86
CA HIS A 247 3.11 13.74 7.08
C HIS A 247 1.59 13.80 7.22
N LEU A 248 1.08 13.68 8.45
CA LEU A 248 -0.34 13.99 8.76
C LEU A 248 -0.62 15.50 8.74
N GLY A 249 0.44 16.28 8.94
CA GLY A 249 0.47 17.74 8.98
C GLY A 249 1.88 18.17 9.39
N TRP A 250 2.38 19.27 8.86
CA TRP A 250 3.71 19.78 9.22
C TRP A 250 3.81 20.14 10.70
N SER A 251 2.70 20.57 11.29
CA SER A 251 2.61 21.01 12.69
C SER A 251 2.77 19.91 13.74
N CYS A 252 2.69 18.62 13.38
CA CYS A 252 2.72 17.51 14.36
C CYS A 252 4.00 16.65 14.28
N ASN A 253 5.01 17.08 13.52
CA ASN A 253 6.20 16.28 13.26
C ASN A 253 7.35 16.48 14.25
N THR A 254 7.16 17.30 15.29
CA THR A 254 8.26 17.78 16.13
C THR A 254 8.30 17.11 17.51
N GLY A 255 7.23 16.43 17.92
CA GLY A 255 7.09 15.92 19.28
C GLY A 255 6.97 17.02 20.34
N SER A 256 6.85 18.28 19.91
CA SER A 256 6.64 19.44 20.78
C SER A 256 5.34 19.30 21.58
N PRO A 257 5.24 19.90 22.79
CA PRO A 257 3.98 19.99 23.52
C PRO A 257 2.87 20.55 22.63
N GLY A 258 1.72 19.87 22.60
CA GLY A 258 0.59 20.22 21.74
C GLY A 258 0.84 20.07 20.23
N ALA A 259 1.99 19.56 19.78
CA ALA A 259 2.41 19.47 18.38
C ALA A 259 3.06 18.09 18.08
N GLY A 260 2.39 17.02 18.50
CA GLY A 260 2.85 15.64 18.32
C GLY A 260 1.81 14.63 18.76
N ASN A 261 2.24 13.51 19.33
CA ASN A 261 1.36 12.46 19.87
C ASN A 261 0.99 12.72 21.33
N ASN A 262 0.51 13.92 21.63
CA ASN A 262 0.25 14.38 22.99
C ASN A 262 -1.06 15.18 23.14
N CYS A 263 -2.03 14.96 22.25
CA CYS A 263 -3.36 15.55 22.33
C CYS A 263 -4.42 14.54 22.80
N GLY A 264 -5.61 15.06 23.12
CA GLY A 264 -6.74 14.30 23.64
C GLY A 264 -6.69 14.07 25.15
N PRO A 265 -7.71 13.43 25.72
CA PRO A 265 -7.88 13.32 27.18
C PRO A 265 -6.72 12.61 27.89
N LEU A 266 -6.07 11.66 27.21
CA LEU A 266 -4.96 10.87 27.74
C LEU A 266 -3.58 11.38 27.32
N GLY A 267 -3.52 12.40 26.45
CA GLY A 267 -2.26 12.91 25.92
C GLY A 267 -1.46 11.88 25.12
N ASP A 268 -2.14 10.98 24.40
CA ASP A 268 -1.55 9.86 23.66
C ASP A 268 -1.92 9.85 22.16
N LYS A 269 -2.73 10.81 21.71
CA LYS A 269 -3.18 10.90 20.30
C LYS A 269 -2.39 11.95 19.53
N SER A 270 -2.24 11.71 18.22
CA SER A 270 -1.71 12.72 17.30
C SER A 270 -2.61 13.96 17.32
N CYS A 271 -2.01 15.13 17.55
CA CYS A 271 -2.68 16.42 17.47
C CYS A 271 -3.18 16.77 16.06
N CYS A 272 -2.71 16.03 15.04
CA CYS A 272 -3.14 16.16 13.64
C CYS A 272 -4.13 15.05 13.23
N SER A 273 -4.60 14.21 14.17
CA SER A 273 -5.56 13.14 13.88
C SER A 273 -6.80 13.72 13.18
N ALA A 274 -7.14 13.16 12.03
CA ALA A 274 -8.27 13.59 11.21
C ALA A 274 -8.95 12.35 10.60
N PRO A 275 -9.96 11.76 11.25
CA PRO A 275 -10.68 10.65 10.63
C PRO A 275 -11.43 11.14 9.39
N THR A 276 -11.57 10.25 8.41
CA THR A 276 -12.45 10.47 7.26
C THR A 276 -13.91 10.33 7.69
N LEU A 277 -14.71 11.35 7.43
CA LEU A 277 -16.17 11.27 7.48
C LEU A 277 -16.65 10.87 6.09
N ALA A 278 -17.54 9.88 6.00
CA ALA A 278 -18.07 9.41 4.70
C ALA A 278 -18.97 10.45 3.99
N GLY A 279 -19.37 11.51 4.69
CA GLY A 279 -20.32 12.49 4.20
C GLY A 279 -21.77 11.96 4.16
N GLY A 280 -22.65 12.71 3.51
CA GLY A 280 -24.06 12.39 3.34
C GLY A 280 -24.99 13.60 3.38
N PRO A 281 -26.30 13.37 3.19
CA PRO A 281 -27.31 14.44 3.25
C PRO A 281 -27.63 14.83 4.70
N PHE A 282 -27.87 16.12 4.92
CA PHE A 282 -28.41 16.69 6.16
C PHE A 282 -29.06 18.05 5.89
N PHE A 283 -29.65 18.68 6.90
CA PHE A 283 -30.14 20.07 6.80
C PHE A 283 -29.26 21.01 7.62
N ARG A 284 -28.70 22.03 6.96
CA ARG A 284 -27.86 23.04 7.62
C ARG A 284 -28.70 23.94 8.52
N SER A 285 -28.10 24.35 9.65
CA SER A 285 -28.76 25.20 10.66
C SER A 285 -30.12 24.64 11.13
N PHE A 286 -30.21 23.32 11.25
CA PHE A 286 -31.40 22.63 11.76
C PHE A 286 -31.01 21.68 12.87
N ASP A 287 -31.73 21.74 13.99
CA ASP A 287 -31.55 20.86 15.14
C ASP A 287 -32.87 20.32 15.71
N ASN A 288 -34.01 20.70 15.14
CA ASN A 288 -35.36 20.34 15.59
C ASN A 288 -35.72 20.76 17.04
N VAL A 289 -34.87 21.55 17.69
CA VAL A 289 -35.05 22.08 19.06
C VAL A 289 -35.28 23.58 19.00
N SER A 290 -34.23 24.33 18.69
CA SER A 290 -34.23 25.79 18.63
C SER A 290 -34.33 26.29 17.19
N PHE A 291 -33.73 25.55 16.25
CA PHE A 291 -33.70 25.87 14.83
C PHE A 291 -34.44 24.77 14.05
N LYS A 292 -35.69 25.07 13.69
CA LYS A 292 -36.63 24.12 13.07
C LYS A 292 -36.82 24.30 11.57
N ASP A 293 -36.17 25.28 10.96
CA ASP A 293 -36.21 25.49 9.51
C ASP A 293 -35.30 24.46 8.80
N ASN A 294 -35.90 23.51 8.10
CA ASN A 294 -35.19 22.52 7.29
C ASN A 294 -35.11 22.91 5.79
N SER A 295 -35.34 24.18 5.44
CA SER A 295 -35.32 24.65 4.05
C SER A 295 -33.91 24.70 3.42
N ASN A 296 -32.87 24.33 4.15
CA ASN A 296 -31.46 24.42 3.74
C ASN A 296 -30.79 23.03 3.65
N PRO A 297 -31.29 22.10 2.81
CA PRO A 297 -30.65 20.81 2.62
C PRO A 297 -29.23 20.98 2.04
N ALA A 298 -28.34 20.08 2.41
CA ALA A 298 -27.00 19.97 1.86
C ALA A 298 -26.58 18.51 1.80
N THR A 299 -25.74 18.18 0.83
CA THR A 299 -24.99 16.93 0.78
C THR A 299 -23.52 17.27 0.82
N VAL A 300 -22.77 16.66 1.73
CA VAL A 300 -21.30 16.73 1.75
C VAL A 300 -20.74 15.38 1.32
N GLY A 301 -19.71 15.37 0.49
CA GLY A 301 -18.94 14.19 0.13
C GLY A 301 -18.04 13.74 1.28
N PRO A 302 -17.19 12.71 1.05
CA PRO A 302 -16.19 12.31 2.03
C PRO A 302 -15.14 13.40 2.23
N PHE A 303 -14.78 13.66 3.48
CA PHE A 303 -13.74 14.64 3.86
C PHE A 303 -13.09 14.23 5.17
N GLU A 304 -11.89 14.72 5.45
CA GLU A 304 -11.28 14.57 6.76
C GLU A 304 -11.46 15.87 7.56
N LEU A 305 -11.67 15.73 8.88
CA LEU A 305 -11.74 16.87 9.79
C LEU A 305 -10.88 16.58 11.01
N ASN A 306 -10.03 17.52 11.39
CA ASN A 306 -9.21 17.42 12.60
C ASN A 306 -10.09 17.17 13.84
N LEU A 307 -9.73 16.15 14.63
CA LEU A 307 -10.42 15.81 15.88
C LEU A 307 -10.39 16.95 16.90
N TYR A 308 -9.33 17.74 16.85
CA TYR A 308 -8.98 18.78 17.80
C TYR A 308 -8.93 20.12 17.06
N GLU A 309 -9.31 21.19 17.77
CA GLU A 309 -8.91 22.55 17.41
C GLU A 309 -7.38 22.64 17.24
N VAL A 310 -6.91 23.58 16.42
CA VAL A 310 -5.47 23.83 16.31
C VAL A 310 -4.97 24.35 17.65
N THR A 311 -3.98 23.67 18.22
CA THR A 311 -3.39 24.04 19.51
C THR A 311 -2.37 25.17 19.34
N VAL A 312 -2.03 25.86 20.44
CA VAL A 312 -0.92 26.82 20.47
C VAL A 312 0.39 26.13 20.06
N GLY A 313 0.62 24.88 20.48
CA GLY A 313 1.81 24.10 20.10
C GLY A 313 1.93 23.89 18.60
N ARG A 314 0.85 23.46 17.93
CA ARG A 314 0.81 23.32 16.47
C ARG A 314 1.06 24.65 15.78
N PHE A 315 0.40 25.71 16.26
CA PHE A 315 0.58 27.06 15.71
C PHE A 315 2.00 27.60 15.92
N ARG A 316 2.67 27.21 17.00
CA ARG A 316 4.05 27.59 17.25
C ARG A 316 5.01 26.99 16.23
N GLU A 317 4.78 25.76 15.77
CA GLU A 317 5.58 25.17 14.69
C GLU A 317 5.41 25.92 13.37
N PHE A 318 4.20 26.42 13.08
CA PHE A 318 3.95 27.30 11.93
C PHE A 318 4.74 28.62 12.02
N VAL A 319 4.76 29.26 13.18
CA VAL A 319 5.56 30.49 13.41
C VAL A 319 7.06 30.21 13.34
N LYS A 320 7.53 29.11 13.94
CA LYS A 320 8.95 28.68 13.88
C LYS A 320 9.42 28.40 12.45
N ALA A 321 8.54 27.87 11.61
CA ALA A 321 8.81 27.65 10.19
C ALA A 321 8.86 28.95 9.35
N GLY A 322 8.65 30.12 9.97
CA GLY A 322 8.67 31.42 9.29
C GLY A 322 7.40 31.75 8.51
N MET A 323 6.33 30.98 8.74
CA MET A 323 5.07 31.10 8.00
C MET A 323 4.13 32.15 8.61
N GLY A 324 3.03 32.47 7.92
CA GLY A 324 2.00 33.39 8.42
C GLY A 324 2.35 34.86 8.25
N THR A 325 3.31 35.18 7.39
CA THR A 325 3.69 36.54 7.02
C THR A 325 3.48 36.77 5.53
N GLN A 326 3.43 38.04 5.10
CA GLN A 326 3.29 38.37 3.67
C GLN A 326 4.37 37.75 2.78
N SER A 327 5.61 37.63 3.28
CA SER A 327 6.73 37.01 2.56
C SER A 327 6.67 35.49 2.50
N ALA A 328 5.82 34.86 3.32
CA ALA A 328 5.61 33.42 3.38
C ALA A 328 4.12 33.08 3.22
N ALA A 329 3.43 33.83 2.36
CA ALA A 329 2.02 33.61 2.06
C ALA A 329 1.82 32.36 1.19
N PRO A 330 0.70 31.66 1.33
CA PRO A 330 0.35 30.56 0.43
C PRO A 330 0.30 30.97 -1.05
N ALA A 331 0.57 30.01 -1.93
CA ALA A 331 0.42 30.21 -3.36
C ALA A 331 -1.07 30.33 -3.75
N ALA A 332 -1.36 31.07 -4.82
CA ALA A 332 -2.72 31.19 -5.35
C ALA A 332 -3.34 29.81 -5.63
N GLY A 333 -4.59 29.62 -5.20
CA GLY A 333 -5.32 28.35 -5.34
C GLY A 333 -4.96 27.28 -4.30
N ALA A 334 -3.94 27.48 -3.46
CA ALA A 334 -3.59 26.51 -2.43
C ALA A 334 -4.70 26.37 -1.38
N GLY A 335 -4.91 25.16 -0.87
CA GLY A 335 -6.01 24.84 0.08
C GLY A 335 -7.41 24.92 -0.52
N ALA A 336 -7.55 24.84 -1.85
CA ALA A 336 -8.85 24.73 -2.48
C ALA A 336 -9.56 23.44 -2.06
N HIS A 337 -10.85 23.55 -1.78
CA HIS A 337 -11.73 22.39 -1.66
C HIS A 337 -11.89 21.74 -3.05
N PRO A 338 -11.75 20.41 -3.18
CA PRO A 338 -11.75 19.73 -4.49
C PRO A 338 -13.00 19.97 -5.35
N ALA A 339 -14.17 20.10 -4.71
CA ALA A 339 -15.45 20.35 -5.37
C ALA A 339 -15.92 21.82 -5.38
N VAL A 340 -15.23 22.76 -4.71
CA VAL A 340 -15.63 24.18 -4.68
C VAL A 340 -14.64 24.99 -5.51
N GLN A 341 -15.07 25.46 -6.66
CA GLN A 341 -14.25 26.31 -7.52
C GLN A 341 -13.86 27.60 -6.78
N ASP A 342 -12.62 28.07 -7.00
CA ASP A 342 -12.10 29.34 -6.48
C ASP A 342 -12.06 29.46 -4.93
N SER A 343 -12.15 28.32 -4.25
CA SER A 343 -12.08 28.21 -2.78
C SER A 343 -10.68 28.29 -2.19
N GLY A 344 -9.64 28.21 -3.03
CA GLY A 344 -8.25 28.28 -2.59
C GLY A 344 -7.80 29.70 -2.22
N TRP A 345 -6.55 29.81 -1.78
CA TRP A 345 -5.93 31.09 -1.44
C TRP A 345 -5.99 32.08 -2.59
N GLN A 346 -6.38 33.33 -2.31
CA GLN A 346 -6.41 34.40 -3.29
C GLN A 346 -5.24 35.35 -3.07
N ASN A 347 -4.61 35.82 -4.14
CA ASN A 347 -3.46 36.75 -4.05
C ASN A 347 -3.77 38.03 -3.25
N ALA A 348 -5.03 38.49 -3.27
CA ALA A 348 -5.46 39.63 -2.48
C ALA A 348 -5.31 39.41 -0.96
N PHE A 349 -5.41 38.16 -0.48
CA PHE A 349 -5.29 37.82 0.93
C PHE A 349 -3.86 37.97 1.45
N THR A 350 -2.85 37.90 0.57
CA THR A 350 -1.45 38.08 0.97
C THR A 350 -1.22 39.42 1.67
N GLN A 351 -1.87 40.50 1.21
CA GLN A 351 -1.72 41.82 1.83
C GLN A 351 -2.42 41.94 3.21
N LEU A 352 -3.26 40.97 3.56
CA LEU A 352 -4.00 40.92 4.82
C LEU A 352 -3.27 40.11 5.90
N LEU A 353 -2.18 39.42 5.53
CA LEU A 353 -1.29 38.79 6.49
C LEU A 353 -0.36 39.82 7.15
N PRO A 354 0.15 39.53 8.37
CA PRO A 354 1.18 40.32 9.02
C PRO A 354 2.42 40.54 8.16
N ALA A 355 2.90 41.78 8.06
CA ALA A 355 4.08 42.12 7.24
C ALA A 355 5.38 41.51 7.79
N THR A 356 5.48 41.28 9.09
CA THR A 356 6.69 40.74 9.74
C THR A 356 6.33 39.73 10.83
N PRO A 357 7.27 38.84 11.21
CA PRO A 357 7.08 37.93 12.33
C PRO A 357 6.75 38.66 13.64
N ALA A 358 7.32 39.85 13.87
CA ALA A 358 7.05 40.64 15.08
C ALA A 358 5.59 41.16 15.12
N ILE A 359 5.04 41.58 13.99
CA ILE A 359 3.63 41.97 13.88
C ILE A 359 2.74 40.74 14.10
N LEU A 360 3.10 39.59 13.53
CA LEU A 360 2.37 38.33 13.73
C LEU A 360 2.29 37.97 15.21
N THR A 361 3.43 37.86 15.91
CA THR A 361 3.44 37.45 17.33
C THR A 361 2.79 38.47 18.26
N THR A 362 2.85 39.76 17.91
CA THR A 362 2.13 40.81 18.66
C THR A 362 0.62 40.67 18.48
N GLY A 363 0.15 40.43 17.24
CA GLY A 363 -1.27 40.25 16.96
C GLY A 363 -1.89 39.02 17.63
N LEU A 364 -1.11 37.98 17.90
CA LEU A 364 -1.59 36.79 18.63
C LEU A 364 -1.88 37.07 20.12
N LYS A 365 -1.48 38.23 20.63
CA LYS A 365 -1.79 38.71 21.99
C LYS A 365 -2.89 39.77 21.97
N CYS A 366 -4.00 39.45 21.31
CA CYS A 366 -5.09 40.41 21.08
C CYS A 366 -5.86 40.81 22.35
N ASP A 367 -5.72 40.02 23.43
CA ASP A 367 -6.28 40.28 24.75
C ASP A 367 -5.22 40.02 25.83
N ALA A 368 -5.16 40.86 26.85
CA ALA A 368 -4.14 40.77 27.91
C ALA A 368 -4.34 39.59 28.87
N THR A 369 -5.54 39.04 28.93
CA THR A 369 -5.95 38.05 29.93
C THR A 369 -6.40 36.74 29.32
N MET A 370 -6.95 36.76 28.11
CA MET A 370 -7.60 35.60 27.50
C MET A 370 -6.89 35.10 26.23
N ALA A 371 -5.83 35.77 25.74
CA ALA A 371 -5.01 35.23 24.65
C ALA A 371 -4.24 33.98 25.11
N THR A 372 -4.28 32.90 24.33
CA THR A 372 -3.59 31.65 24.66
C THR A 372 -2.12 31.66 24.22
N TRP A 373 -1.74 32.49 23.26
CA TRP A 373 -0.36 32.60 22.80
C TRP A 373 0.58 33.19 23.85
N THR A 374 1.70 32.51 24.09
CA THR A 374 2.79 32.95 24.98
C THR A 374 4.11 33.06 24.22
N ASP A 375 5.03 33.92 24.68
CA ASP A 375 6.33 34.13 24.02
C ASP A 375 7.20 32.88 23.97
N GLY A 376 7.11 32.05 25.01
CA GLY A 376 7.76 30.75 25.08
C GLY A 376 6.75 29.61 25.23
N PRO A 377 7.16 28.36 24.92
CA PRO A 377 6.33 27.20 25.16
C PRO A 377 6.07 27.01 26.66
N GLY A 378 4.88 26.51 27.00
CA GLY A 378 4.47 26.29 28.39
C GLY A 378 3.14 25.54 28.51
N ALA A 379 2.37 25.81 29.56
CA ALA A 379 1.11 25.13 29.81
C ALA A 379 0.05 25.37 28.70
N ASN A 380 0.10 26.52 28.03
CA ASN A 380 -0.87 26.86 26.99
C ASN A 380 -0.67 26.10 25.67
N GLU A 381 0.42 25.36 25.48
CA GLU A 381 0.68 24.66 24.21
C GLU A 381 -0.43 23.65 23.85
N PHE A 382 -1.18 23.17 24.83
CA PHE A 382 -2.29 22.22 24.67
C PHE A 382 -3.67 22.89 24.56
N LYS A 383 -3.76 24.20 24.77
CA LYS A 383 -4.99 24.98 24.57
C LYS A 383 -5.17 25.28 23.09
N PRO A 384 -6.40 25.53 22.61
CA PRO A 384 -6.60 26.03 21.25
C PRO A 384 -5.87 27.37 21.06
N ILE A 385 -5.29 27.57 19.89
CA ILE A 385 -4.83 28.89 19.50
C ILE A 385 -6.06 29.78 19.31
N ASN A 386 -6.04 30.96 19.94
CA ASN A 386 -7.02 32.02 19.70
C ASN A 386 -6.32 33.31 19.22
N CYS A 387 -7.05 34.42 19.11
CA CYS A 387 -6.51 35.68 18.60
C CYS A 387 -5.93 35.56 17.17
N VAL A 388 -6.44 34.59 16.41
CA VAL A 388 -6.12 34.39 15.00
C VAL A 388 -7.26 34.94 14.15
N ASP A 389 -6.88 35.74 13.16
CA ASP A 389 -7.80 36.19 12.12
C ASP A 389 -8.04 35.06 11.09
N TRP A 390 -9.04 35.23 10.23
CA TRP A 390 -9.44 34.20 9.27
C TRP A 390 -8.34 33.89 8.25
N TYR A 391 -7.60 34.92 7.80
CA TYR A 391 -6.53 34.77 6.81
C TYR A 391 -5.38 33.94 7.37
N LEU A 392 -5.03 34.17 8.63
CA LEU A 392 -3.99 33.43 9.32
C LEU A 392 -4.42 31.98 9.60
N ALA A 393 -5.67 31.75 9.99
CA ALA A 393 -6.24 30.41 10.14
C ALA A 393 -6.20 29.62 8.82
N PHE A 394 -6.57 30.27 7.71
CA PHE A 394 -6.52 29.63 6.39
C PHE A 394 -5.09 29.33 5.95
N ALA A 395 -4.17 30.30 6.12
CA ALA A 395 -2.76 30.10 5.81
C ALA A 395 -2.13 28.95 6.63
N PHE A 396 -2.50 28.82 7.91
CA PHE A 396 -2.08 27.69 8.72
C PHE A 396 -2.59 26.37 8.14
N CYS A 397 -3.88 26.25 7.84
CA CYS A 397 -4.42 24.98 7.33
C CYS A 397 -3.80 24.60 5.98
N ILE A 398 -3.53 25.56 5.11
CA ILE A 398 -2.82 25.32 3.85
C ILE A 398 -1.41 24.80 4.12
N TRP A 399 -0.67 25.47 5.00
CA TRP A 399 0.68 25.05 5.37
C TRP A 399 0.68 23.66 5.99
N ASP A 400 -0.29 23.34 6.84
CA ASP A 400 -0.45 22.03 7.46
C ASP A 400 -1.01 20.97 6.50
N GLY A 401 -1.12 21.29 5.21
CA GLY A 401 -1.47 20.37 4.13
C GLY A 401 -2.95 20.11 3.93
N GLY A 402 -3.82 20.99 4.43
CA GLY A 402 -5.27 20.95 4.28
C GLY A 402 -5.86 22.32 3.93
N ARG A 403 -7.04 22.61 4.51
CA ARG A 403 -7.85 23.81 4.27
C ARG A 403 -8.73 24.11 5.48
N LEU A 404 -9.39 25.26 5.50
CA LEU A 404 -10.52 25.43 6.42
C LEU A 404 -11.69 24.54 5.97
N PRO A 405 -12.45 23.95 6.91
CA PRO A 405 -13.70 23.28 6.56
C PRO A 405 -14.69 24.30 5.97
N THR A 406 -15.54 23.84 5.04
CA THR A 406 -16.75 24.58 4.70
C THR A 406 -17.68 24.61 5.90
N GLU A 407 -18.57 25.60 5.95
CA GLU A 407 -19.59 25.67 6.98
C GLU A 407 -20.52 24.44 6.96
N ALA A 408 -20.75 23.87 5.77
CA ALA A 408 -21.53 22.66 5.59
C ALA A 408 -20.83 21.43 6.19
N GLU A 409 -19.53 21.24 5.93
CA GLU A 409 -18.73 20.15 6.50
C GLU A 409 -18.64 20.24 8.02
N TRP A 410 -18.36 21.43 8.56
CA TRP A 410 -18.30 21.65 9.99
C TRP A 410 -19.64 21.32 10.66
N ASN A 411 -20.75 21.83 10.10
CA ASN A 411 -22.08 21.56 10.65
C ASN A 411 -22.43 20.08 10.55
N PHE A 412 -22.09 19.41 9.44
CA PHE A 412 -22.32 17.98 9.27
C PHE A 412 -21.63 17.18 10.38
N ALA A 413 -20.37 17.49 10.68
CA ALA A 413 -19.63 16.86 11.78
C ALA A 413 -20.31 17.12 13.14
N ALA A 414 -20.64 18.38 13.44
CA ALA A 414 -21.26 18.77 14.70
C ALA A 414 -22.69 18.26 14.88
N ALA A 415 -23.46 18.06 13.80
CA ALA A 415 -24.83 17.56 13.86
C ALA A 415 -24.91 16.02 13.90
N GLY A 416 -23.79 15.31 13.78
CA GLY A 416 -23.78 13.85 13.61
C GLY A 416 -24.32 13.40 12.24
N GLY A 417 -24.21 14.26 11.23
CA GLY A 417 -24.76 14.08 9.89
C GLY A 417 -26.28 14.14 9.88
N GLY A 418 -26.93 13.17 9.24
CA GLY A 418 -28.39 13.09 9.17
C GLY A 418 -29.12 12.87 10.50
N GLU A 419 -28.41 12.69 11.62
CA GLU A 419 -29.00 12.59 12.96
C GLU A 419 -29.52 13.94 13.48
N GLN A 420 -29.01 15.06 12.96
CA GLN A 420 -29.47 16.42 13.32
C GLN A 420 -29.43 16.69 14.83
N ARG A 421 -28.35 16.27 15.49
CA ARG A 421 -28.17 16.47 16.92
C ARG A 421 -28.06 17.97 17.24
N PRO A 422 -28.71 18.46 18.30
CA PRO A 422 -28.58 19.85 18.71
C PRO A 422 -27.18 20.17 19.24
N TYR A 423 -26.55 19.25 20.00
CA TYR A 423 -25.14 19.33 20.37
C TYR A 423 -24.35 18.16 19.75
N PRO A 424 -23.02 18.29 19.57
CA PRO A 424 -22.19 17.22 18.98
C PRO A 424 -22.38 15.84 19.59
N TRP A 425 -22.45 15.77 20.92
CA TRP A 425 -22.60 14.54 21.69
C TRP A 425 -24.05 14.06 21.81
N GLY A 426 -25.06 14.91 21.53
CA GLY A 426 -26.48 14.53 21.66
C GLY A 426 -27.40 15.66 22.14
N PRO A 427 -28.56 15.32 22.75
CA PRO A 427 -29.60 16.29 23.08
C PRO A 427 -29.41 17.03 24.41
N THR A 428 -28.62 16.48 25.34
CA THR A 428 -28.55 16.97 26.72
C THR A 428 -27.20 17.61 26.98
N LEU A 429 -27.19 18.88 27.42
CA LEU A 429 -26.00 19.59 27.85
C LEU A 429 -25.72 19.33 29.34
N ALA A 430 -24.47 18.98 29.64
CA ALA A 430 -23.90 18.98 30.98
C ALA A 430 -22.52 19.66 30.96
N GLN A 431 -22.07 20.14 32.13
CA GLN A 431 -20.80 20.87 32.25
C GLN A 431 -19.58 20.05 31.81
N SER A 432 -19.65 18.72 31.90
CA SER A 432 -18.59 17.82 31.45
C SER A 432 -18.49 17.67 29.92
N ASN A 433 -19.45 18.19 29.15
CA ASN A 433 -19.47 18.07 27.70
C ASN A 433 -18.71 19.18 26.98
N ALA A 434 -18.69 20.41 27.51
CA ALA A 434 -18.11 21.56 26.83
C ALA A 434 -17.61 22.59 27.84
N SER A 435 -16.63 23.40 27.44
CA SER A 435 -16.31 24.63 28.17
C SER A 435 -17.20 25.75 27.66
N TYR A 436 -18.04 26.30 28.54
CA TYR A 436 -18.98 27.37 28.26
C TYR A 436 -19.37 28.13 29.52
N GLY A 437 -19.99 29.30 29.37
CA GLY A 437 -20.51 30.10 30.48
C GLY A 437 -19.48 30.55 31.51
N CYS A 438 -18.18 30.58 31.16
CA CYS A 438 -17.08 30.99 32.03
C CYS A 438 -17.08 30.26 33.37
N SER A 439 -17.08 28.93 33.28
CA SER A 439 -17.28 28.06 34.45
C SER A 439 -16.24 26.94 34.56
N ALA A 440 -15.32 26.82 33.61
CA ALA A 440 -14.41 25.67 33.57
C ALA A 440 -13.27 25.78 34.59
N ASP A 441 -12.91 26.99 35.03
CA ASP A 441 -11.96 27.19 36.14
C ASP A 441 -12.62 27.25 37.54
N GLY A 442 -13.96 27.18 37.58
CA GLY A 442 -14.76 27.23 38.81
C GLY A 442 -14.77 28.59 39.52
N GLN A 443 -14.29 29.65 38.88
CA GLN A 443 -14.30 31.01 39.39
C GLN A 443 -15.48 31.82 38.80
N ALA A 444 -15.72 33.00 39.37
CA ALA A 444 -16.73 33.92 38.85
C ALA A 444 -16.12 34.86 37.80
N GLY A 445 -16.79 34.97 36.66
CA GLY A 445 -16.34 35.80 35.53
C GLY A 445 -15.42 35.05 34.58
N CYS A 446 -15.21 35.62 33.39
CA CYS A 446 -14.45 34.97 32.32
C CYS A 446 -12.95 35.20 32.46
N ALA A 447 -12.17 34.13 32.36
CA ALA A 447 -10.72 34.17 32.39
C ALA A 447 -10.09 33.16 31.42
N ALA A 448 -8.77 33.25 31.18
CA ALA A 448 -8.04 32.24 30.42
C ALA A 448 -8.10 30.83 31.02
N GLY A 449 -8.45 30.72 32.31
CA GLY A 449 -8.71 29.44 32.97
C GLY A 449 -9.88 28.68 32.35
N ASP A 450 -10.85 29.40 31.76
CA ASP A 450 -12.03 28.82 31.13
C ASP A 450 -11.74 28.19 29.77
N ILE A 451 -10.65 28.60 29.13
CA ILE A 451 -10.19 27.96 27.89
C ILE A 451 -9.47 26.67 28.29
N VAL A 452 -10.04 25.51 27.98
CA VAL A 452 -9.48 24.23 28.41
C VAL A 452 -8.51 23.67 27.36
N ASN A 453 -7.74 22.64 27.76
CA ASN A 453 -6.92 21.92 26.80
C ASN A 453 -7.82 21.25 25.77
N THR A 454 -7.43 21.30 24.49
CA THR A 454 -8.20 20.73 23.41
C THR A 454 -8.35 19.21 23.61
N GLY A 455 -9.58 18.72 23.50
CA GLY A 455 -9.95 17.34 23.70
C GLY A 455 -10.00 16.88 25.15
N SER A 456 -9.89 17.77 26.14
CA SER A 456 -9.91 17.37 27.56
C SER A 456 -11.29 16.92 28.06
N LEU A 457 -12.37 17.41 27.45
CA LEU A 457 -13.74 17.09 27.83
C LEU A 457 -14.27 15.89 27.04
N ALA A 458 -13.90 14.69 27.48
CA ALA A 458 -14.17 13.46 26.73
C ALA A 458 -15.66 13.19 26.46
N ALA A 459 -16.54 13.61 27.37
CA ALA A 459 -17.99 13.46 27.22
C ALA A 459 -18.58 14.38 26.13
N GLY A 460 -17.80 15.36 25.65
CA GLY A 460 -18.16 16.27 24.56
C GLY A 460 -17.91 15.74 23.15
N ALA A 461 -17.37 14.53 23.02
CA ALA A 461 -17.04 13.99 21.71
C ALA A 461 -18.29 13.84 20.82
N GLY A 462 -18.19 14.32 19.59
CA GLY A 462 -19.20 14.12 18.55
C GLY A 462 -19.26 12.67 18.07
N LYS A 463 -20.19 12.39 17.15
CA LYS A 463 -20.43 11.05 16.57
C LYS A 463 -19.15 10.34 16.08
N TRP A 464 -18.22 11.08 15.49
CA TRP A 464 -16.98 10.56 14.93
C TRP A 464 -15.75 10.82 15.80
N GLY A 465 -15.96 11.19 17.07
CA GLY A 465 -14.89 11.44 18.04
C GLY A 465 -14.30 12.85 18.00
N HIS A 466 -14.82 13.76 17.19
CA HIS A 466 -14.39 15.16 17.19
C HIS A 466 -14.73 15.83 18.52
N PHE A 467 -13.74 16.41 19.17
CA PHE A 467 -13.89 17.13 20.42
C PHE A 467 -14.11 18.61 20.17
N ASP A 468 -14.70 19.29 21.16
CA ASP A 468 -14.80 20.76 21.20
C ASP A 468 -15.50 21.37 19.98
N LEU A 469 -16.35 20.60 19.28
CA LEU A 469 -17.24 21.15 18.25
C LEU A 469 -18.36 22.03 18.85
N ALA A 470 -18.40 22.15 20.17
CA ALA A 470 -19.22 23.12 20.88
C ALA A 470 -18.47 23.62 22.13
N GLY A 471 -18.34 24.93 22.26
CA GLY A 471 -17.62 25.58 23.36
C GLY A 471 -16.11 25.65 23.11
N ASN A 472 -15.35 25.93 24.16
CA ASN A 472 -13.91 26.24 24.09
C ASN A 472 -13.63 27.48 23.22
N VAL A 473 -13.41 27.38 21.91
CA VAL A 473 -13.36 28.56 21.03
C VAL A 473 -14.26 28.41 19.82
N ALA A 474 -14.87 29.52 19.38
CA ALA A 474 -15.61 29.53 18.14
C ALA A 474 -14.66 29.33 16.95
N GLU A 475 -15.08 28.57 15.95
CA GLU A 475 -14.18 28.11 14.90
C GLU A 475 -14.43 28.78 13.57
N TRP A 476 -13.36 29.35 12.98
CA TRP A 476 -13.39 29.85 11.62
C TRP A 476 -13.66 28.72 10.62
N VAL A 477 -14.57 28.99 9.67
CA VAL A 477 -14.83 28.15 8.50
C VAL A 477 -14.55 28.93 7.21
N LEU A 478 -14.45 28.24 6.07
CA LEU A 478 -14.15 28.84 4.77
C LEU A 478 -15.19 29.90 4.35
N ASP A 479 -16.46 29.64 4.65
CA ASP A 479 -17.59 30.42 4.17
C ASP A 479 -17.60 31.87 4.68
N ALA A 480 -17.96 32.77 3.78
CA ALA A 480 -18.53 34.06 4.12
C ALA A 480 -19.91 33.87 4.77
N PHE A 481 -20.26 34.77 5.67
CA PHE A 481 -21.55 34.73 6.33
C PHE A 481 -22.63 35.34 5.44
N GLY A 482 -23.73 34.62 5.27
CA GLY A 482 -24.84 35.06 4.42
C GLY A 482 -25.88 33.98 4.18
N THR A 483 -26.69 34.20 3.13
CA THR A 483 -27.71 33.24 2.68
C THR A 483 -27.03 31.99 2.15
N TYR A 484 -27.49 30.82 2.60
CA TYR A 484 -26.92 29.56 2.16
C TYR A 484 -27.07 29.34 0.64
N PRO A 485 -26.01 28.91 -0.05
CA PRO A 485 -26.11 28.48 -1.45
C PRO A 485 -27.12 27.33 -1.60
N LYS A 486 -27.97 27.39 -2.64
CA LYS A 486 -28.93 26.35 -3.00
C LYS A 486 -28.92 26.12 -4.52
N PRO A 487 -28.89 24.87 -5.02
CA PRO A 487 -28.68 23.63 -4.26
C PRO A 487 -27.28 23.57 -3.61
N CYS A 488 -27.09 22.67 -2.65
CA CYS A 488 -25.79 22.47 -1.99
C CYS A 488 -25.34 21.02 -2.07
N THR A 489 -24.33 20.78 -2.90
CA THR A 489 -23.51 19.58 -2.90
C THR A 489 -22.08 20.06 -2.79
N ASP A 490 -21.39 19.77 -1.68
CA ASP A 490 -20.05 20.29 -1.38
C ASP A 490 -19.93 21.80 -1.66
N CYS A 491 -20.80 22.60 -1.04
CA CYS A 491 -20.90 24.02 -1.33
C CYS A 491 -20.25 24.89 -0.25
N ALA A 492 -19.78 26.07 -0.67
CA ALA A 492 -19.38 27.14 0.24
C ALA A 492 -19.82 28.51 -0.32
N LEU A 493 -20.20 29.44 0.54
CA LEU A 493 -20.38 30.84 0.15
C LEU A 493 -19.02 31.55 0.23
N LEU A 494 -18.40 31.90 -0.90
CA LEU A 494 -17.02 32.43 -0.89
C LEU A 494 -16.94 33.96 -0.74
N THR A 495 -18.02 34.66 -1.06
CA THR A 495 -18.09 36.14 -1.10
C THR A 495 -18.99 36.69 -0.01
N GLY A 496 -18.52 37.72 0.69
CA GLY A 496 -19.25 38.47 1.70
C GLY A 496 -18.31 39.39 2.46
N THR A 497 -18.84 40.21 3.36
CA THR A 497 -18.03 41.10 4.21
C THR A 497 -17.41 40.35 5.37
N ASP A 498 -18.20 39.46 5.98
CA ASP A 498 -17.85 38.74 7.20
C ASP A 498 -17.66 37.26 6.90
N ARG A 499 -16.90 36.56 7.73
CA ARG A 499 -16.72 35.11 7.68
C ARG A 499 -17.53 34.42 8.78
N SER A 500 -18.03 33.24 8.47
CA SER A 500 -18.80 32.42 9.41
C SER A 500 -17.89 31.88 10.53
N LEU A 501 -18.47 31.78 11.72
CA LEU A 501 -17.92 31.12 12.91
C LEU A 501 -18.95 30.10 13.43
N ARG A 502 -18.47 28.99 13.97
CA ARG A 502 -19.34 27.92 14.51
C ARG A 502 -18.90 27.46 15.90
N GLY A 503 -19.78 26.75 16.61
CA GLY A 503 -19.50 26.05 17.87
C GLY A 503 -19.66 26.87 19.16
N GLY A 504 -19.54 28.20 19.09
CA GLY A 504 -19.48 29.03 20.29
C GLY A 504 -18.17 28.82 21.07
N GLY A 505 -17.97 29.57 22.15
CA GLY A 505 -16.75 29.55 22.95
C GLY A 505 -16.99 29.37 24.45
N TYR A 506 -15.91 29.42 25.22
CA TYR A 506 -15.90 29.27 26.68
C TYR A 506 -16.80 30.28 27.42
N ASP A 507 -17.12 31.41 26.81
CA ASP A 507 -17.98 32.47 27.35
C ASP A 507 -19.43 32.41 26.86
N SER A 508 -19.73 31.47 25.97
CA SER A 508 -21.01 31.36 25.31
C SER A 508 -22.08 30.72 26.20
N GLN A 509 -23.34 31.01 25.91
CA GLN A 509 -24.49 30.43 26.62
C GLN A 509 -24.92 29.11 25.96
N PRO A 510 -25.72 28.27 26.64
CA PRO A 510 -26.14 26.96 26.10
C PRO A 510 -26.75 26.97 24.68
N VAL A 511 -27.43 28.05 24.29
CA VAL A 511 -28.03 28.18 22.94
C VAL A 511 -26.99 28.44 21.85
N ASP A 512 -25.89 29.07 22.20
CA ASP A 512 -24.82 29.43 21.26
C ASP A 512 -23.95 28.22 20.91
N LEU A 513 -24.03 27.16 21.72
CA LEU A 513 -23.33 25.89 21.55
C LEU A 513 -24.03 24.91 20.61
N TYR A 514 -25.23 25.24 20.11
CA TYR A 514 -25.93 24.34 19.20
C TYR A 514 -25.16 24.18 17.89
N ALA A 515 -25.12 22.96 17.36
CA ALA A 515 -24.52 22.63 16.06
C ALA A 515 -25.17 23.42 14.90
N SER A 516 -26.41 23.89 15.09
CA SER A 516 -27.18 24.72 14.16
C SER A 516 -26.81 26.21 14.25
N MET A 517 -26.23 26.68 15.36
CA MET A 517 -25.94 28.08 15.58
C MET A 517 -24.81 28.57 14.66
N ARG A 518 -24.98 29.80 14.17
CA ARG A 518 -24.01 30.50 13.33
C ARG A 518 -23.66 31.83 13.97
N ALA A 519 -22.38 32.15 13.99
CA ALA A 519 -21.88 33.48 14.28
C ALA A 519 -21.09 34.00 13.06
N HIS A 520 -20.72 35.27 13.11
CA HIS A 520 -19.83 35.86 12.12
C HIS A 520 -19.00 36.97 12.72
N ARG A 521 -17.87 37.26 12.08
CA ARG A 521 -17.00 38.38 12.40
C ARG A 521 -16.31 38.87 11.12
N ASP A 522 -15.78 40.09 11.19
CA ASP A 522 -14.85 40.60 10.21
C ASP A 522 -13.65 39.63 10.09
N PRO A 523 -13.26 39.19 8.88
CA PRO A 523 -12.17 38.23 8.69
C PRO A 523 -10.81 38.73 9.19
N ALA A 524 -10.59 40.04 9.32
CA ALA A 524 -9.36 40.62 9.87
C ALA A 524 -9.40 40.79 11.39
N GLN A 525 -10.55 40.54 12.03
CA GLN A 525 -10.69 40.68 13.48
C GLN A 525 -10.02 39.52 14.22
N ARG A 526 -9.15 39.88 15.17
CA ARG A 526 -8.58 38.96 16.15
C ARG A 526 -9.36 39.04 17.44
N SER A 527 -9.71 37.88 17.99
CA SER A 527 -10.55 37.77 19.17
C SER A 527 -10.10 36.60 20.04
N PRO A 528 -10.09 36.73 21.38
CA PRO A 528 -9.78 35.61 22.26
C PRO A 528 -10.86 34.51 22.23
N HIS A 529 -12.01 34.77 21.59
CA HIS A 529 -13.11 33.81 21.45
C HIS A 529 -13.00 32.95 20.19
N ASN A 530 -12.09 33.29 19.26
CA ASN A 530 -12.04 32.67 17.94
C ASN A 530 -10.76 31.84 17.79
N GLY A 531 -10.92 30.57 17.44
CA GLY A 531 -9.89 29.68 16.95
C GLY A 531 -10.33 29.02 15.65
N PHE A 532 -9.87 27.80 15.40
CA PHE A 532 -10.19 27.05 14.18
C PHE A 532 -9.70 25.61 14.25
N ARG A 533 -10.18 24.80 13.31
CA ARG A 533 -9.62 23.48 12.97
C ARG A 533 -9.49 23.35 11.45
N CYS A 534 -8.70 22.37 11.01
CA CYS A 534 -8.48 22.12 9.58
C CYS A 534 -9.25 20.90 9.07
N ALA A 535 -9.57 20.93 7.78
CA ALA A 535 -10.13 19.83 7.01
C ALA A 535 -9.21 19.45 5.83
N ARG A 536 -9.45 18.28 5.24
CA ARG A 536 -8.78 17.82 4.01
C ARG A 536 -9.85 17.30 3.05
#